data_AF-A0A534LR39-F1
#
_entry.id   AF-A0A534LR39-F1
#
_cell.length_a   1.000
_cell.length_b   1.000
_cell.length_c   1.000
_cell.angle_alpha   90.00
_cell.angle_beta   90.00
_cell.angle_gamma   90.00
#
_symmetry.space_group_name_H-M   'P 1'
#
loop_
_entity.id
_entity.type
_entity.pdbx_description
1 polymer ?
#
loop_
_entity_poly.entity_id
_entity_poly.type
_entity_poly.pdbx_seq_one_letter_code
_entity_poly.pdbx_strand_id
1 'polypeptide(L)'
;MEDELDRQGEDMVGKFDRLLRSSTDVVIYWPTKAKMSTTYTEMVLLRKAGEEGPLPRLWFLHHENVATIERGVFKVHEPGARSRYLTSLAVLGIRPIPWRTTEDLRERTALLAAELG
;
A
#
# COMPACT_ATOMS: atom_id res chain seq x y z
N MET A 1 -24.82 -8.32 23.97
CA MET A 1 -23.94 -8.51 22.80
C MET A 1 -23.58 -7.12 22.33
N GLU A 2 -22.56 -6.57 23.00
CA GLU A 2 -22.11 -5.17 22.97
C GLU A 2 -20.82 -5.02 22.12
N ASP A 3 -20.51 -5.98 21.25
CA ASP A 3 -19.20 -6.09 20.63
C ASP A 3 -19.12 -5.64 19.15
N GLU A 4 -20.22 -5.19 18.55
CA GLU A 4 -20.29 -5.16 17.07
C GLU A 4 -20.49 -3.79 16.42
N LEU A 5 -20.79 -2.72 17.17
CA LEU A 5 -20.99 -1.40 16.57
C LEU A 5 -20.44 -0.31 17.51
N ASP A 6 -19.59 0.56 16.96
CA ASP A 6 -19.22 1.87 17.52
C ASP A 6 -18.14 1.97 18.62
N ARG A 7 -16.98 1.32 18.45
CA ARG A 7 -15.72 1.97 18.90
C ARG A 7 -15.35 3.06 17.90
N GLN A 8 -15.87 4.25 18.17
CA GLN A 8 -15.48 5.51 17.56
C GLN A 8 -13.95 5.65 17.46
N GLY A 9 -13.48 5.91 16.24
CA GLY A 9 -12.22 6.63 15.99
C GLY A 9 -10.92 5.92 16.38
N GLU A 10 -10.74 4.65 16.04
CA GLU A 10 -9.37 4.14 15.98
C GLU A 10 -8.62 4.92 14.89
N ASP A 11 -7.58 5.65 15.28
CA ASP A 11 -6.69 6.39 14.38
C ASP A 11 -6.27 5.46 13.24
N MET A 12 -6.34 5.95 12.00
CA MET A 12 -5.95 5.19 10.80
C MET A 12 -4.54 4.62 10.96
N VAL A 13 -3.67 5.31 11.70
CA VAL A 13 -2.34 4.83 12.07
C VAL A 13 -2.40 3.57 12.93
N GLY A 14 -3.25 3.53 13.96
CA GLY A 14 -3.40 2.38 14.85
C GLY A 14 -3.97 1.15 14.14
N LYS A 15 -4.96 1.35 13.26
CA LYS A 15 -5.47 0.27 12.38
C LYS A 15 -4.36 -0.31 11.50
N PHE A 16 -3.55 0.56 10.93
CA PHE A 16 -2.48 0.18 10.02
C PHE A 16 -1.37 -0.58 10.76
N ASP A 17 -0.92 -0.10 11.92
CA ASP A 17 0.09 -0.77 12.73
C ASP A 17 -0.39 -2.16 13.20
N ARG A 18 -1.65 -2.27 13.64
CA ARG A 18 -2.24 -3.56 14.02
C ARG A 18 -2.28 -4.55 12.86
N LEU A 19 -2.66 -4.10 11.65
CA LEU A 19 -2.66 -4.93 10.44
C LEU A 19 -1.26 -5.47 10.12
N LEU A 20 -0.23 -4.62 10.24
CA LEU A 20 1.16 -5.01 9.97
C LEU A 20 1.65 -6.05 10.98
N ARG A 21 1.23 -5.95 12.26
CA ARG A 21 1.66 -6.89 13.31
C ARG A 21 0.90 -8.22 13.31
N SER A 22 -0.32 -8.26 12.77
CA SER A 22 -1.16 -9.47 12.81
C SER A 22 -1.09 -10.34 11.56
N SER A 23 -0.28 -9.98 10.57
CA SER A 23 -0.28 -10.62 9.24
C SER A 23 1.14 -11.02 8.83
N THR A 24 1.28 -12.08 8.02
CA THR A 24 2.54 -12.42 7.33
C THR A 24 2.68 -11.71 6.00
N ASP A 25 1.53 -11.37 5.39
CA ASP A 25 1.38 -10.76 4.10
C ASP A 25 0.33 -9.66 4.16
N VAL A 26 0.60 -8.52 3.54
CA VAL A 26 -0.35 -7.41 3.45
C VAL A 26 -0.40 -6.91 2.01
N VAL A 27 -1.62 -6.86 1.47
CA VAL A 27 -1.90 -6.30 0.15
C VAL A 27 -2.52 -4.91 0.32
N ILE A 28 -1.84 -3.91 -0.23
CA ILE A 28 -2.33 -2.54 -0.30
C ILE A 28 -2.85 -2.31 -1.72
N TYR A 29 -4.14 -1.98 -1.82
CA TYR A 29 -4.81 -1.75 -3.10
C TYR A 29 -5.03 -0.25 -3.33
N TRP A 30 -4.50 0.26 -4.45
CA TRP A 30 -4.66 1.65 -4.86
C TRP A 30 -5.42 1.77 -6.19
N PRO A 31 -6.74 2.04 -6.13
CA PRO A 31 -7.56 2.27 -7.32
C PRO A 31 -7.17 3.55 -8.05
N THR A 32 -7.60 3.70 -9.30
CA THR A 32 -7.43 4.91 -10.12
C THR A 32 -7.83 6.22 -9.44
N LYS A 33 -8.74 6.17 -8.46
CA LYS A 33 -9.26 7.33 -7.70
C LYS A 33 -8.69 7.44 -6.28
N ALA A 34 -7.65 6.67 -5.94
CA ALA A 34 -7.01 6.75 -4.64
C ALA A 34 -6.55 8.20 -4.35
N LYS A 35 -6.78 8.67 -3.12
CA LYS A 35 -6.35 10.02 -2.72
C LYS A 35 -4.84 10.01 -2.50
N MET A 36 -4.14 10.85 -3.25
CA MET A 36 -2.67 10.91 -3.21
C MET A 36 -2.10 11.24 -1.84
N SER A 37 -2.80 12.07 -1.05
CA SER A 37 -2.43 12.36 0.34
C SER A 37 -2.48 11.11 1.20
N THR A 38 -3.50 10.27 1.02
CA THR A 38 -3.64 9.00 1.75
C THR A 38 -2.54 8.02 1.35
N THR A 39 -2.34 7.82 0.05
CA THR A 39 -1.24 7.01 -0.53
C THR A 39 0.11 7.42 0.04
N TYR A 40 0.40 8.73 0.08
CA TYR A 40 1.65 9.25 0.62
C TYR A 40 1.77 9.02 2.14
N THR A 41 0.70 9.28 2.90
CA THR A 41 0.69 9.04 4.36
C THR A 41 0.92 7.57 4.69
N GLU A 42 0.23 6.65 4.00
CA GLU A 42 0.44 5.19 4.15
C GLU A 42 1.91 4.83 3.94
N MET A 43 2.59 5.45 2.96
CA MET A 43 4.00 5.18 2.69
C MET A 43 4.94 5.67 3.78
N VAL A 44 4.68 6.87 4.31
CA VAL A 44 5.45 7.41 5.42
C VAL A 44 5.29 6.52 6.66
N LEU A 45 4.07 6.04 6.92
CA LEU A 45 3.79 5.13 8.03
C LEU A 45 4.50 3.78 7.86
N LEU A 46 4.47 3.19 6.67
CA LEU A 46 5.21 1.95 6.40
C LEU A 46 6.69 2.09 6.61
N ARG A 47 7.28 3.20 6.15
CA ARG A 47 8.70 3.47 6.37
C ARG A 47 9.02 3.50 7.85
N LYS A 48 8.24 4.27 8.62
CA LYS A 48 8.44 4.37 10.07
C LYS A 48 8.32 3.00 10.74
N ALA A 49 7.30 2.21 10.37
CA ALA A 49 7.12 0.86 10.90
C ALA A 49 8.30 -0.07 10.56
N GLY A 50 8.86 0.04 9.36
CA GLY A 50 10.05 -0.72 8.96
C GLY A 50 11.35 -0.29 9.65
N GLU A 51 11.43 0.95 10.12
CA GLU A 51 12.52 1.42 10.98
C GLU A 51 12.39 0.85 12.42
N GLU A 52 11.16 0.54 12.87
CA GLU A 52 10.89 -0.02 14.20
C GLU A 52 11.03 -1.55 14.27
N GLY A 53 11.01 -2.25 13.13
CA GLY A 53 11.16 -3.70 13.11
C GLY A 53 10.86 -4.36 11.76
N PRO A 54 10.93 -5.69 11.71
CA PRO A 54 10.63 -6.43 10.50
C PRO A 54 9.15 -6.27 10.12
N LEU A 55 8.91 -6.00 8.84
CA LEU A 55 7.57 -5.90 8.26
C LEU A 55 7.11 -7.24 7.68
N PRO A 56 5.79 -7.47 7.56
CA PRO A 56 5.27 -8.53 6.73
C PRO A 56 5.68 -8.34 5.27
N ARG A 57 5.42 -9.36 4.44
CA ARG A 57 5.55 -9.25 2.98
C ARG A 57 4.52 -8.25 2.47
N LEU A 58 4.98 -7.14 1.91
CA LEU A 58 4.12 -6.07 1.42
C LEU A 58 3.93 -6.15 -0.10
N TRP A 59 2.68 -6.13 -0.53
CA TRP A 59 2.26 -6.19 -1.93
C TRP A 59 1.44 -4.98 -2.29
N PHE A 60 1.78 -4.32 -3.40
CA PHE A 60 1.15 -3.08 -3.80
C PHE A 60 0.45 -3.25 -5.13
N LEU A 61 -0.86 -3.46 -5.09
CA LEU A 61 -1.66 -3.55 -6.29
C LEU A 61 -2.16 -2.15 -6.65
N HIS A 62 -1.42 -1.45 -7.52
CA HIS A 62 -1.65 -0.03 -7.77
C HIS A 62 -1.87 0.31 -9.25
N HIS A 63 -2.74 1.28 -9.51
CA HIS A 63 -2.87 1.83 -10.84
C HIS A 63 -1.67 2.72 -11.20
N GLU A 64 -1.24 2.69 -12.47
CA GLU A 64 -0.11 3.50 -12.94
C GLU A 64 -0.33 5.02 -12.82
N ASN A 65 -1.58 5.49 -12.91
CA ASN A 65 -1.92 6.91 -12.70
C ASN A 65 -1.73 7.38 -11.25
N VAL A 66 -1.68 6.45 -10.29
CA VAL A 66 -1.49 6.79 -8.87
C VAL A 66 0.00 6.84 -8.55
N ALA A 67 0.74 5.81 -8.96
CA ALA A 67 2.16 5.74 -8.72
C ALA A 67 2.88 4.97 -9.84
N THR A 68 4.17 5.25 -10.00
CA THR A 68 5.10 4.48 -10.82
C THR A 68 6.26 4.06 -9.95
N ILE A 69 6.75 2.83 -10.13
CA ILE A 69 7.78 2.24 -9.27
C ILE A 69 8.86 1.66 -10.16
N GLU A 70 10.02 2.31 -10.17
CA GLU A 70 11.12 1.96 -11.06
C GLU A 70 12.43 1.96 -10.29
N ARG A 71 13.22 0.88 -10.42
CA ARG A 71 14.57 0.77 -9.83
C ARG A 71 14.61 1.13 -8.33
N GLY A 72 13.57 0.75 -7.61
CA GLY A 72 13.42 1.00 -6.18
C GLY A 72 12.95 2.42 -5.78
N VAL A 73 12.64 3.26 -6.75
CA VAL A 73 12.08 4.59 -6.52
C VAL A 73 10.57 4.53 -6.66
N PHE A 74 9.86 4.87 -5.60
CA PHE A 74 8.40 5.04 -5.63
C PHE A 74 8.09 6.49 -5.98
N LYS A 75 7.47 6.71 -7.13
CA LYS A 75 6.98 8.01 -7.57
C LYS A 75 5.46 8.04 -7.40
N VAL A 76 4.98 8.85 -6.47
CA VAL A 76 3.56 9.10 -6.24
C VAL A 76 3.15 10.33 -7.07
N HIS A 77 2.13 10.19 -7.93
CA HIS A 77 1.70 11.25 -8.84
C HIS A 77 0.70 12.19 -8.15
N GLU A 78 1.11 13.40 -7.76
CA GLU A 78 0.16 14.38 -7.20
C GLU A 78 -0.59 15.13 -8.32
N PRO A 79 -1.83 15.58 -8.05
CA PRO A 79 -2.55 16.48 -8.93
C PRO A 79 -1.77 17.77 -9.21
N GLY A 80 -1.87 18.32 -10.42
CA GLY A 80 -1.18 19.54 -10.81
C GLY A 80 0.29 19.34 -11.21
N ALA A 81 0.63 18.17 -11.75
CA ALA A 81 1.97 17.79 -12.26
C ALA A 81 3.09 17.80 -11.20
N ARG A 82 2.76 17.82 -9.91
CA ARG A 82 3.73 17.66 -8.83
C ARG A 82 3.91 16.17 -8.57
N SER A 83 5.14 15.68 -8.55
CA SER A 83 5.43 14.28 -8.21
C SER A 83 6.26 14.24 -6.93
N ARG A 84 5.95 13.30 -6.04
CA ARG A 84 6.75 13.04 -4.85
C ARG A 84 7.49 11.73 -4.99
N TYR A 85 8.76 11.75 -4.60
CA TYR A 85 9.66 10.61 -4.69
C TYR A 85 9.96 10.09 -3.31
N LEU A 86 9.82 8.78 -3.13
CA LEU A 86 10.15 8.06 -1.92
C LEU A 86 11.19 7.00 -2.29
N THR A 87 12.46 7.37 -2.17
CA THR A 87 13.62 6.56 -2.60
C THR A 87 13.94 5.42 -1.64
N SER A 88 13.57 5.58 -0.36
CA SER A 88 13.94 4.65 0.72
C SER A 88 12.95 3.50 0.87
N LEU A 89 11.83 3.46 0.14
CA LEU A 89 10.78 2.46 0.38
C LEU A 89 11.09 1.09 -0.24
N ALA A 90 11.92 1.03 -1.27
CA ALA A 90 12.33 -0.27 -1.81
C ALA A 90 13.14 -1.10 -0.82
N VAL A 91 13.79 -0.47 0.15
CA VAL A 91 14.50 -1.20 1.22
C VAL A 91 13.53 -1.95 2.15
N LEU A 92 12.24 -1.60 2.12
CA LEU A 92 11.19 -2.27 2.87
C LEU A 92 10.72 -3.57 2.21
N GLY A 93 11.33 -3.98 1.09
CA GLY A 93 10.96 -5.21 0.40
C GLY A 93 9.56 -5.19 -0.22
N ILE A 94 9.03 -4.00 -0.51
CA ILE A 94 7.70 -3.83 -1.13
C ILE A 94 7.72 -4.40 -2.54
N ARG A 95 6.71 -5.21 -2.86
CA ARG A 95 6.50 -5.82 -4.17
C ARG A 95 5.41 -5.08 -4.95
N PRO A 96 5.79 -4.21 -5.91
CA PRO A 96 4.83 -3.47 -6.69
C PRO A 96 4.20 -4.34 -7.78
N ILE A 97 2.88 -4.21 -7.94
CA ILE A 97 2.08 -4.85 -8.98
C ILE A 97 1.27 -3.76 -9.69
N PRO A 98 1.81 -3.17 -10.76
CA PRO A 98 1.10 -2.16 -11.53
C PRO A 98 -0.02 -2.81 -12.37
N TRP A 99 -1.11 -2.07 -12.55
CA TRP A 99 -2.17 -2.37 -13.50
C TRP A 99 -2.61 -1.10 -14.22
N ARG A 100 -3.05 -1.26 -15.47
CA ARG A 100 -3.52 -0.14 -16.32
C ARG A 100 -4.98 -0.32 -16.72
N THR A 101 -5.41 -1.55 -16.96
CA THR A 101 -6.79 -1.86 -17.33
C THR A 101 -7.48 -2.68 -16.24
N THR A 102 -8.82 -2.77 -16.32
CA THR A 102 -9.60 -3.63 -15.43
C THR A 102 -9.33 -5.12 -15.67
N GLU A 103 -8.97 -5.50 -16.90
CA GLU A 103 -8.56 -6.86 -17.23
C GLU A 103 -7.23 -7.20 -16.55
N ASP A 104 -6.21 -6.32 -16.70
CA ASP A 104 -4.93 -6.45 -15.99
C ASP A 104 -5.16 -6.61 -14.49
N LEU A 105 -6.01 -5.77 -13.90
CA LEU A 105 -6.31 -5.81 -12.47
C LEU A 105 -6.83 -7.19 -12.05
N ARG A 106 -7.75 -7.77 -12.82
CA ARG A 106 -8.29 -9.11 -12.53
C ARG A 106 -7.21 -10.18 -12.62
N GLU A 107 -6.39 -10.16 -13.67
CA GLU A 107 -5.28 -11.11 -13.84
C GLU A 107 -4.26 -11.01 -12.71
N ARG A 108 -3.83 -9.77 -12.38
CA ARG A 108 -2.89 -9.51 -11.28
C ARG A 108 -3.45 -9.96 -9.94
N THR A 109 -4.75 -9.76 -9.70
CA THR A 109 -5.41 -10.19 -8.47
C THR A 109 -5.45 -11.71 -8.37
N ALA A 110 -5.76 -12.41 -9.47
CA ALA A 110 -5.78 -13.87 -9.51
C ALA A 110 -4.38 -14.47 -9.27
N LEU A 111 -3.34 -13.91 -9.89
CA LEU A 111 -1.95 -14.33 -9.67
C LEU A 111 -1.51 -14.09 -8.22
N LEU A 112 -1.83 -12.92 -7.67
CA LEU A 112 -1.50 -12.60 -6.28
C LEU A 112 -2.23 -13.53 -5.30
N ALA A 113 -3.49 -13.84 -5.54
CA ALA A 113 -4.25 -14.78 -4.72
C ALA A 113 -3.63 -16.19 -4.73
N ALA A 114 -3.06 -16.63 -5.86
CA ALA A 114 -2.36 -17.91 -5.95
C ALA A 114 -1.01 -17.90 -5.22
N GLU A 115 -0.32 -16.75 -5.16
CA GLU A 115 0.98 -16.62 -4.47
C GLU A 115 0.84 -16.46 -2.94
N LEU A 116 -0.30 -15.95 -2.48
CA LEU A 116 -0.63 -15.80 -1.06
C LEU A 116 -1.26 -17.07 -0.45
N GLY A 117 -1.57 -18.08 -1.28
CA GLY A 117 -2.23 -19.34 -0.92
C GLY A 117 -1.40 -20.31 -0.11
#